data_AF-A0A7V9IP13-F1
#
_entry.id   AF-A0A7V9IP13-F1
#
_cell.length_a   1.000
_cell.length_b   1.000
_cell.length_c   1.000
_cell.angle_alpha   90.00
_cell.angle_beta   90.00
_cell.angle_gamma   90.00
#
_symmetry.space_group_name_H-M   'P 1'
#
loop_
_entity.id
_entity.type
_entity.pdbx_description
1 polymer ?
#
loop_
_entity_poly.entity_id
_entity_poly.type
_entity_poly.pdbx_seq_one_letter_code
_entity_poly.pdbx_strand_id
1 'polypeptide(L)'
;MRYEHLIQINDPLMPLLDTLTREQLWHGLVRRAEQPTEFILGLEIATIHRRQELGTQIELDRTLDFGSFKVHDRVRLVPQQSSEIRTLAGPTWPASRMSIYIEEPQPELLFLRFVYESDEAPEKGELGGVTLALREQAYERADLDTVARIRALAEDGWLDDSAARRLACIPRH
;
A
#
# COMPACT_ATOMS: atom_id res chain seq x y z
N MET A 1 14.53 0.36 12.37
CA MET A 1 14.61 1.57 11.50
C MET A 1 13.24 2.22 11.37
N ARG A 2 13.15 3.53 11.10
CA ARG A 2 11.93 4.22 10.66
C ARG A 2 12.25 5.14 9.47
N TYR A 3 11.43 5.08 8.41
CA TYR A 3 11.51 5.94 7.23
C TYR A 3 10.11 6.42 6.84
N GLU A 4 9.99 7.67 6.39
CA GLU A 4 8.73 8.28 5.99
C GLU A 4 8.87 8.97 4.63
N HIS A 5 7.85 8.82 3.79
CA HIS A 5 7.77 9.46 2.50
C HIS A 5 6.35 10.01 2.28
N LEU A 6 6.26 11.29 1.93
CA LEU A 6 4.99 11.99 1.74
C LEU A 6 4.84 12.34 0.25
N ILE A 7 3.78 11.84 -0.37
CA ILE A 7 3.47 12.12 -1.78
C ILE A 7 2.23 13.00 -1.84
N GLN A 8 2.36 14.15 -2.49
CA GLN A 8 1.21 14.98 -2.85
C GLN A 8 0.45 14.31 -4.00
N ILE A 9 -0.83 14.04 -3.79
CA ILE A 9 -1.68 13.42 -4.79
C ILE A 9 -2.21 14.51 -5.70
N ASN A 10 -3.03 15.42 -5.19
CA ASN A 10 -3.58 16.50 -6.00
C ASN A 10 -2.65 17.72 -5.91
N ASP A 11 -2.00 18.06 -7.02
CA ASP A 11 -1.19 19.28 -7.14
C ASP A 11 -1.92 20.34 -7.98
N PRO A 12 -2.41 21.44 -7.37
CA PRO A 12 -3.04 22.55 -8.08
C PRO A 12 -2.14 23.19 -9.15
N LEU A 13 -0.81 23.04 -9.03
CA LEU A 13 0.16 23.55 -9.99
C LEU A 13 0.35 22.61 -11.19
N MET A 14 -0.24 21.42 -11.18
CA MET A 14 -0.23 20.43 -12.27
C MET A 14 -1.65 20.19 -12.82
N PRO A 15 -2.26 21.17 -13.51
CA PRO A 15 -3.67 21.10 -13.93
C PRO A 15 -3.95 20.05 -15.03
N LEU A 16 -2.91 19.44 -15.60
CA LEU A 16 -3.05 18.33 -16.56
C LEU A 16 -3.17 16.97 -15.88
N LEU A 17 -2.95 16.89 -14.56
CA LEU A 17 -3.19 15.67 -13.79
C LEU A 17 -4.63 15.68 -13.29
N ASP A 18 -5.37 14.62 -13.59
CA ASP A 18 -6.72 14.44 -13.05
C ASP A 18 -6.68 14.38 -11.52
N THR A 19 -7.63 15.06 -10.89
CA THR A 19 -7.75 15.06 -9.44
C THR A 19 -8.39 13.75 -8.98
N LEU A 20 -7.86 13.19 -7.88
CA LEU A 20 -8.49 12.06 -7.21
C LEU A 20 -9.35 12.55 -6.06
N THR A 21 -10.48 11.91 -5.83
CA THR A 21 -11.24 12.08 -4.60
C THR A 21 -10.63 11.26 -3.46
N ARG A 22 -10.93 11.65 -2.21
CA ARG A 22 -10.55 10.87 -1.02
C ARG A 22 -11.05 9.43 -1.09
N GLU A 23 -12.26 9.25 -1.63
CA GLU A 23 -12.88 7.96 -1.80
C GLU A 23 -12.17 7.09 -2.85
N GLN A 24 -11.79 7.66 -4.01
CA GLN A 24 -11.00 6.93 -5.01
C GLN A 24 -9.64 6.51 -4.45
N LEU A 25 -8.96 7.38 -3.70
CA LEU A 25 -7.73 7.00 -3.00
C LEU A 25 -7.97 5.83 -2.04
N TRP A 26 -9.03 5.88 -1.26
CA TRP A 26 -9.40 4.79 -0.36
C TRP A 26 -9.65 3.48 -1.11
N HIS A 27 -10.45 3.50 -2.18
CA HIS A 27 -10.72 2.32 -3.01
C HIS A 27 -9.43 1.77 -3.63
N GLY A 28 -8.50 2.64 -4.03
CA GLY A 28 -7.17 2.26 -4.48
C GLY A 28 -6.36 1.51 -3.41
N LEU A 29 -6.37 1.98 -2.15
CA LEU A 29 -5.70 1.30 -1.04
C LEU A 29 -6.34 -0.04 -0.69
N VAL A 30 -7.68 -0.13 -0.74
CA VAL A 30 -8.40 -1.40 -0.57
C VAL A 30 -8.02 -2.38 -1.68
N ARG A 31 -8.00 -1.93 -2.95
CA ARG A 31 -7.60 -2.77 -4.08
C ARG A 31 -6.15 -3.23 -3.95
N ARG A 32 -5.23 -2.38 -3.50
CA ARG A 32 -3.84 -2.78 -3.21
C ARG A 32 -3.74 -3.85 -2.12
N ALA A 33 -4.60 -3.79 -1.11
CA ALA A 33 -4.63 -4.78 -0.05
C ALA A 33 -5.22 -6.13 -0.53
N GLU A 34 -6.28 -6.09 -1.34
CA GLU A 34 -6.99 -7.30 -1.79
C GLU A 34 -6.41 -7.93 -3.07
N GLN A 35 -5.82 -7.13 -3.95
CA GLN A 35 -5.23 -7.53 -5.25
C GLN A 35 -3.80 -6.97 -5.39
N PRO A 36 -2.87 -7.30 -4.48
CA PRO A 36 -1.53 -6.70 -4.45
C PRO A 36 -0.67 -7.04 -5.68
N THR A 37 -1.00 -8.08 -6.45
CA THR A 37 -0.30 -8.44 -7.70
C THR A 37 -0.43 -7.36 -8.78
N GLU A 38 -1.45 -6.49 -8.70
CA GLU A 38 -1.58 -5.33 -9.60
C GLU A 38 -0.64 -4.16 -9.24
N PHE A 39 -0.03 -4.19 -8.05
CA PHE A 39 0.72 -3.06 -7.48
C PHE A 39 2.18 -3.42 -7.17
N ILE A 40 2.47 -4.67 -6.82
CA ILE A 40 3.78 -5.10 -6.34
C ILE A 40 4.52 -5.82 -7.47
N LEU A 41 5.56 -5.17 -7.99
CA LEU A 41 6.42 -5.77 -9.00
C LEU A 41 7.06 -7.08 -8.47
N GLY A 42 7.02 -8.13 -9.28
CA GLY A 42 7.60 -9.44 -8.95
C GLY A 42 6.75 -10.31 -8.03
N LEU A 43 5.61 -9.81 -7.53
CA LEU A 43 4.65 -10.65 -6.81
C LEU A 43 3.86 -11.51 -7.81
N GLU A 44 3.97 -12.83 -7.70
CA GLU A 44 3.30 -13.75 -8.63
C GLU A 44 1.89 -14.09 -8.17
N ILE A 45 1.72 -14.41 -6.89
CA ILE A 45 0.44 -14.85 -6.32
C ILE A 45 0.21 -14.19 -4.96
N ALA A 46 -1.03 -13.79 -4.70
CA ALA A 46 -1.49 -13.39 -3.38
C ALA A 46 -2.70 -14.21 -2.96
N THR A 47 -2.61 -14.84 -1.80
CA THR A 47 -3.68 -15.67 -1.24
C THR A 47 -4.16 -15.05 0.06
N ILE A 48 -5.42 -14.60 0.09
CA ILE A 48 -6.09 -14.13 1.31
C ILE A 48 -6.68 -15.34 2.02
N HIS A 49 -6.09 -15.73 3.14
CA HIS A 49 -6.57 -16.85 3.96
C HIS A 49 -7.78 -16.46 4.80
N ARG A 50 -7.80 -15.22 5.26
CA ARG A 50 -8.87 -14.70 6.10
C ARG A 50 -9.16 -13.24 5.74
N ARG A 51 -10.44 -12.92 5.61
CA ARG A 51 -10.96 -11.55 5.56
C ARG A 51 -12.00 -11.39 6.65
N GLN A 52 -11.83 -10.40 7.52
CA GLN A 52 -12.73 -10.10 8.61
C GLN A 52 -13.17 -8.65 8.57
N GLU A 53 -14.44 -8.42 8.87
CA GLU A 53 -14.97 -7.09 9.13
C GLU A 53 -15.10 -6.91 10.64
N LEU A 54 -14.43 -5.89 11.18
CA LEU A 54 -14.39 -5.55 12.60
C LEU A 54 -14.96 -4.14 12.76
N GLY A 55 -16.28 -4.07 12.92
CA GLY A 55 -17.01 -2.80 12.83
C GLY A 55 -16.88 -2.23 11.42
N THR A 56 -16.29 -1.05 11.28
CA THR A 56 -16.03 -0.42 9.96
C THR A 56 -14.68 -0.82 9.38
N GLN A 57 -13.83 -1.54 10.11
CA GLN A 57 -12.48 -1.91 9.68
C GLN A 57 -12.47 -3.26 8.99
N ILE A 58 -11.49 -3.46 8.11
CA ILE A 58 -11.23 -4.77 7.49
C ILE A 58 -9.86 -5.26 7.96
N GLU A 59 -9.79 -6.53 8.34
CA GLU A 59 -8.53 -7.23 8.57
C GLU A 59 -8.36 -8.37 7.58
N LEU A 60 -7.16 -8.48 7.01
CA LEU A 60 -6.76 -9.55 6.09
C LEU A 60 -5.57 -10.29 6.68
N ASP A 61 -5.60 -11.62 6.68
CA ASP A 61 -4.41 -12.46 6.83
C ASP A 61 -4.11 -13.09 5.47
N ARG A 62 -2.91 -12.83 4.92
CA ARG A 62 -2.57 -13.26 3.55
C ARG A 62 -1.14 -13.80 3.44
N THR A 63 -0.92 -14.56 2.37
CA THR A 63 0.41 -14.97 1.90
C THR A 63 0.68 -14.33 0.55
N LEU A 64 1.85 -13.72 0.41
CA LEU A 64 2.40 -13.19 -0.82
C LEU A 64 3.50 -14.14 -1.32
N ASP A 65 3.36 -14.66 -2.53
CA ASP A 65 4.28 -15.61 -3.15
C ASP A 65 5.05 -14.93 -4.27
N PHE A 66 6.36 -14.74 -4.05
CA PHE A 66 7.29 -14.17 -5.02
C PHE A 66 8.03 -15.27 -5.82
N GLY A 67 7.51 -16.51 -5.81
CA GLY A 67 8.09 -17.69 -6.43
C GLY A 67 9.26 -18.25 -5.63
N SER A 68 10.31 -17.44 -5.43
CA SER A 68 11.52 -17.82 -4.68
C SER A 68 11.35 -17.81 -3.16
N PHE A 69 10.41 -17.01 -2.64
CA PHE A 69 10.08 -16.93 -1.22
C PHE A 69 8.62 -16.51 -1.01
N LYS A 70 8.14 -16.76 0.22
CA LYS A 70 6.78 -16.41 0.65
C LYS A 70 6.82 -15.47 1.84
N VAL A 71 5.93 -14.49 1.84
CA VAL A 71 5.75 -13.52 2.93
C VAL A 71 4.37 -13.71 3.52
N HIS A 72 4.31 -13.79 4.85
CA HIS A 72 3.05 -13.77 5.60
C HIS A 72 2.88 -12.39 6.22
N ASP A 73 1.77 -11.74 5.90
CA ASP A 73 1.43 -10.44 6.47
C ASP A 73 -0.02 -10.39 6.94
N ARG A 74 -0.29 -9.39 7.79
CA ARG A 74 -1.63 -8.98 8.19
C ARG A 74 -1.87 -7.55 7.75
N VAL A 75 -3.00 -7.31 7.09
CA VAL A 75 -3.42 -5.97 6.68
C VAL A 75 -4.57 -5.52 7.56
N ARG A 76 -4.54 -4.27 8.02
CA ARG A 76 -5.64 -3.57 8.67
C ARG A 76 -6.00 -2.33 7.88
N LEU A 77 -7.25 -2.25 7.49
CA LEU A 77 -7.84 -1.21 6.64
C LEU A 77 -8.83 -0.39 7.48
N VAL A 78 -8.60 0.92 7.58
CA VAL A 78 -9.49 1.86 8.26
C VAL A 78 -10.10 2.80 7.22
N PRO A 79 -11.44 2.78 7.02
CA PRO A 79 -12.11 3.48 5.92
C PRO A 79 -11.72 4.94 5.77
N GLN A 80 -11.31 5.30 4.54
CA GLN A 80 -10.87 6.63 4.15
C GLN A 80 -9.80 7.23 5.06
N GLN A 81 -9.05 6.41 5.81
CA GLN A 81 -8.02 6.85 6.74
C GLN A 81 -6.68 6.20 6.44
N SER A 82 -6.60 4.87 6.46
CA SER A 82 -5.30 4.20 6.35
C SER A 82 -5.35 2.72 5.95
N SER A 83 -4.20 2.26 5.46
CA SER A 83 -3.85 0.85 5.26
C SER A 83 -2.56 0.55 6.03
N GLU A 84 -2.62 -0.31 7.05
CA GLU A 84 -1.46 -0.79 7.81
C GLU A 84 -1.19 -2.25 7.44
N ILE A 85 0.06 -2.57 7.10
CA ILE A 85 0.55 -3.92 6.82
C ILE A 85 1.58 -4.28 7.88
N ARG A 86 1.40 -5.43 8.51
CA ARG A 86 2.36 -6.02 9.44
C ARG A 86 2.91 -7.30 8.86
N THR A 87 4.19 -7.27 8.52
CA THR A 87 4.91 -8.42 7.97
C THR A 87 5.59 -9.18 9.10
N LEU A 88 5.36 -10.48 9.15
CA LEU A 88 6.04 -11.35 10.12
C LEU A 88 7.51 -11.52 9.74
N ALA A 89 8.36 -11.70 10.75
CA ALA A 89 9.76 -12.03 10.53
C ALA A 89 9.88 -13.33 9.73
N GLY A 90 10.73 -13.30 8.71
CA GLY A 90 11.07 -14.48 7.91
C GLY A 90 12.44 -15.03 8.28
N PRO A 91 12.95 -16.00 7.51
CA PRO A 91 14.28 -16.57 7.74
C PRO A 91 15.42 -15.55 7.60
N THR A 92 15.25 -14.55 6.73
CA THR A 92 16.31 -13.60 6.35
C THR A 92 15.89 -12.13 6.48
N TRP A 93 14.70 -11.82 7.00
CA TRP A 93 14.23 -10.46 7.19
C TRP A 93 13.51 -10.29 8.53
N PRO A 94 13.63 -9.11 9.18
CA PRO A 94 12.97 -8.83 10.44
C PRO A 94 11.46 -8.63 10.25
N ALA A 95 10.72 -8.68 11.36
CA ALA A 95 9.36 -8.19 11.38
C ALA A 95 9.35 -6.70 11.01
N SER A 96 8.31 -6.29 10.29
CA SER A 96 8.17 -4.91 9.83
C SER A 96 6.72 -4.46 9.76
N ARG A 97 6.53 -3.15 9.75
CA ARG A 97 5.26 -2.47 9.57
C ARG A 97 5.38 -1.45 8.46
N MET A 98 4.38 -1.41 7.59
CA MET A 98 4.22 -0.41 6.55
C MET A 98 2.82 0.18 6.64
N SER A 99 2.72 1.49 6.87
CA SER A 99 1.44 2.19 6.98
C SER A 99 1.32 3.25 5.88
N ILE A 100 0.15 3.33 5.26
CA ILE A 100 -0.22 4.40 4.32
C ILE A 100 -1.38 5.18 4.95
N TYR A 101 -1.23 6.49 5.12
CA TYR A 101 -2.26 7.39 5.63
C TYR A 101 -2.75 8.34 4.54
N ILE A 102 -4.06 8.55 4.46
CA ILE A 102 -4.67 9.56 3.60
C ILE A 102 -4.78 10.87 4.39
N GLU A 103 -4.00 11.88 4.00
CA GLU A 103 -4.01 13.21 4.62
C GLU A 103 -4.71 14.22 3.72
N GLU A 104 -5.49 15.12 4.34
CA GLU A 104 -6.22 16.19 3.66
C GLU A 104 -6.20 17.45 4.54
N PRO A 105 -5.07 18.18 4.59
CA PRO A 105 -4.96 19.38 5.41
C PRO A 105 -5.91 20.50 4.98
N GLN A 106 -6.33 20.52 3.71
CA GLN A 106 -7.34 21.42 3.16
C GLN A 106 -8.22 20.61 2.20
N PRO A 107 -9.49 21.01 1.98
CA PRO A 107 -10.38 20.31 1.05
C PRO A 107 -9.69 20.08 -0.30
N GLU A 108 -9.78 18.85 -0.82
CA GLU A 108 -9.23 18.41 -2.12
C GLU A 108 -7.70 18.35 -2.21
N LEU A 109 -6.98 18.92 -1.23
CA LEU A 109 -5.51 18.85 -1.16
C LEU A 109 -5.09 17.54 -0.47
N LEU A 110 -5.02 16.47 -1.26
CA LEU A 110 -4.77 15.12 -0.77
C LEU A 110 -3.29 14.73 -0.82
N PHE A 111 -2.86 13.99 0.20
CA PHE A 111 -1.54 13.36 0.30
C PHE A 111 -1.67 11.90 0.73
N LEU A 112 -0.67 11.10 0.35
CA LEU A 112 -0.41 9.80 0.95
C LEU A 112 0.90 9.85 1.73
N ARG A 113 0.84 9.56 3.03
CA ARG A 113 2.04 9.36 3.85
C ARG A 113 2.33 7.88 3.99
N PHE A 114 3.49 7.47 3.51
CA PHE A 114 4.05 6.14 3.67
C PHE A 114 5.00 6.14 4.86
N VAL A 115 4.82 5.18 5.77
CA VAL A 115 5.62 5.02 6.98
C VAL A 115 6.11 3.59 7.06
N TYR A 116 7.42 3.42 7.06
CA TYR A 116 8.09 2.13 7.12
C TYR A 116 8.82 1.99 8.45
N GLU A 117 8.59 0.87 9.14
CA GLU A 117 9.22 0.55 10.42
C GLU A 117 9.67 -0.91 10.42
N SER A 118 10.88 -1.16 10.92
CA SER A 118 11.42 -2.51 11.07
C SER A 118 12.15 -2.67 12.39
N ASP A 119 12.12 -3.89 12.93
CA ASP A 119 12.83 -4.25 14.17
C ASP A 119 14.34 -4.47 13.96
N GLU A 120 14.87 -4.01 12.82
CA GLU A 120 16.28 -4.17 12.46
C GLU A 120 17.19 -3.27 13.31
N ALA A 121 18.25 -3.87 13.85
CA ALA A 121 19.35 -3.12 14.45
C ALA A 121 20.13 -2.39 13.34
N PRO A 122 20.50 -1.11 13.52
CA PRO A 122 21.26 -0.38 12.52
C PRO A 122 22.63 -1.05 12.29
N GLU A 123 22.91 -1.45 11.06
CA GLU A 123 24.26 -1.84 10.64
C GLU A 123 25.20 -0.64 10.76
N LYS A 124 26.35 -0.83 11.40
CA LYS A 124 27.35 0.23 11.62
C LYS A 124 28.39 0.23 10.49
N GLY A 125 28.83 1.42 10.08
CA GLY A 125 29.89 1.61 9.07
C GLY A 125 29.35 2.00 7.68
N GLU A 126 30.26 2.28 6.74
CA GLU A 126 29.91 2.79 5.39
C GLU A 126 29.00 1.84 4.60
N LEU A 127 29.25 0.52 4.69
CA LEU A 127 28.42 -0.50 4.04
C LEU A 127 26.96 -0.49 4.53
N GLY A 128 26.75 -0.30 5.85
CA GLY A 128 25.41 -0.16 6.41
C GLY A 128 24.68 1.08 5.90
N GLY A 129 25.41 2.18 5.69
CA GLY A 129 24.87 3.40 5.09
C GLY A 129 24.42 3.23 3.63
N VAL A 130 25.19 2.52 2.82
CA VAL A 130 24.81 2.23 1.42
C VAL A 130 23.59 1.32 1.36
N THR A 131 23.55 0.26 2.17
CA THR A 131 22.40 -0.64 2.27
C THR A 131 21.12 0.10 2.67
N LEU A 132 21.22 1.01 3.64
CA LEU A 132 20.11 1.86 4.07
C LEU A 132 19.57 2.73 2.93
N ALA A 133 20.45 3.45 2.23
CA ALA A 133 20.07 4.33 1.13
C ALA A 133 19.41 3.58 -0.04
N LEU A 134 19.93 2.40 -0.40
CA LEU A 134 19.31 1.55 -1.43
C LEU A 134 17.90 1.09 -1.03
N ARG A 135 17.68 0.82 0.26
CA ARG A 135 16.38 0.42 0.77
C ARG A 135 15.38 1.58 0.75
N GLU A 136 15.79 2.77 1.18
CA GLU A 136 14.97 3.98 1.11
C GLU A 136 14.56 4.30 -0.34
N GLN A 137 15.49 4.22 -1.29
CA GLN A 137 15.19 4.37 -2.72
C GLN A 137 14.19 3.33 -3.24
N ALA A 138 14.28 2.08 -2.77
CA ALA A 138 13.32 1.05 -3.12
C ALA A 138 11.92 1.34 -2.55
N TYR A 139 11.83 1.89 -1.34
CA TYR A 139 10.57 2.37 -0.76
C TYR A 139 9.98 3.52 -1.57
N GLU A 140 10.77 4.56 -1.88
CA GLU A 140 10.32 5.69 -2.70
C GLU A 140 9.77 5.23 -4.05
N ARG A 141 10.47 4.31 -4.73
CA ARG A 141 10.01 3.73 -5.99
C ARG A 141 8.68 3.00 -5.83
N ALA A 142 8.55 2.13 -4.82
CA ALA A 142 7.33 1.37 -4.59
C ALA A 142 6.12 2.27 -4.23
N ASP A 143 6.37 3.37 -3.53
CA ASP A 143 5.35 4.36 -3.17
C ASP A 143 4.85 5.10 -4.43
N LEU A 144 5.76 5.54 -5.29
CA LEU A 144 5.44 6.19 -6.57
C LEU A 144 4.69 5.24 -7.51
N ASP A 145 5.12 3.99 -7.62
CA ASP A 145 4.46 2.97 -8.45
C ASP A 145 3.04 2.68 -7.93
N THR A 146 2.86 2.65 -6.59
CA THR A 146 1.54 2.53 -5.96
C THR A 146 0.64 3.69 -6.36
N VAL A 147 1.12 4.94 -6.25
CA VAL A 147 0.34 6.13 -6.61
C VAL A 147 0.00 6.13 -8.10
N ALA A 148 0.97 5.83 -8.97
CA ALA A 148 0.76 5.74 -10.41
C ALA A 148 -0.32 4.70 -10.76
N ARG A 149 -0.31 3.54 -10.11
CA ARG A 149 -1.32 2.50 -10.33
C ARG A 149 -2.71 2.93 -9.85
N ILE A 150 -2.83 3.58 -8.69
CA ILE A 150 -4.11 4.11 -8.20
C ILE A 150 -4.68 5.13 -9.20
N ARG A 151 -3.84 6.03 -9.73
CA ARG A 151 -4.25 7.02 -10.72
C ARG A 151 -4.77 6.37 -12.00
N ALA A 152 -4.00 5.45 -12.58
CA ALA A 152 -4.42 4.73 -13.78
C ALA A 152 -5.76 3.99 -13.59
N LEU A 153 -5.97 3.36 -12.42
CA LEU A 153 -7.23 2.70 -12.10
C LEU A 153 -8.41 3.68 -11.95
N ALA A 154 -8.16 4.88 -11.44
CA ALA A 154 -9.18 5.93 -11.34
C ALA A 154 -9.54 6.49 -12.73
N GLU A 155 -8.53 6.75 -13.57
CA GLU A 155 -8.72 7.21 -14.96
C GLU A 155 -9.56 6.21 -15.77
N ASP A 156 -9.35 4.92 -15.55
CA ASP A 156 -10.13 3.83 -16.16
C ASP A 156 -11.53 3.63 -15.52
N GLY A 157 -11.88 4.38 -14.46
CA GLY A 157 -13.17 4.29 -13.75
C GLY A 157 -13.32 3.08 -12.82
N TRP A 158 -12.23 2.33 -12.54
CA TRP A 158 -12.27 1.15 -11.67
C TRP A 158 -12.44 1.48 -10.19
N LEU A 159 -12.19 2.74 -9.80
CA LEU A 159 -12.24 3.20 -8.41
C LEU A 159 -13.48 4.03 -8.07
N ASP A 160 -14.47 4.08 -8.97
CA ASP A 160 -15.74 4.76 -8.69
C ASP A 160 -16.70 3.85 -7.91
N ASP A 161 -17.61 4.44 -7.13
CA ASP A 161 -18.56 3.75 -6.23
C ASP A 161 -19.42 2.67 -6.95
N SER A 162 -19.60 2.79 -8.27
CA SER A 162 -20.30 1.82 -9.12
C SER A 162 -19.46 0.59 -9.56
N ALA A 163 -18.13 0.67 -9.45
CA ALA A 163 -17.19 -0.41 -9.77
C ALA A 163 -16.83 -1.24 -8.52
N ALA A 164 -16.72 -0.61 -7.34
CA ALA A 164 -16.48 -1.28 -6.06
C ALA A 164 -17.55 -2.33 -5.72
N ARG A 165 -18.81 -2.10 -6.11
CA ARG A 165 -19.91 -3.07 -5.96
C ARG A 165 -19.79 -4.32 -6.84
N ARG A 166 -18.98 -4.30 -7.91
CA ARG A 166 -18.83 -5.44 -8.83
C ARG A 166 -17.82 -6.48 -8.35
N LEU A 167 -16.84 -6.09 -7.54
CA LEU A 167 -15.89 -7.02 -6.89
C LEU A 167 -16.55 -7.86 -5.78
N ALA A 168 -17.63 -7.35 -5.17
CA ALA A 168 -18.44 -8.10 -4.21
C ALA A 168 -19.29 -9.22 -4.86
N CYS A 169 -19.37 -9.28 -6.19
CA CYS A 169 -20.22 -10.22 -6.94
C CYS A 169 -19.47 -11.32 -7.70
N ILE A 170 -18.15 -11.49 -7.52
CA ILE A 170 -17.47 -12.66 -8.08
C ILE A 170 -17.85 -13.88 -7.24
N PRO A 171 -18.55 -14.90 -7.79
CA PRO A 171 -18.85 -16.11 -7.06
C PRO A 171 -17.52 -16.80 -6.75
N ARG A 172 -17.28 -17.10 -5.48
CA ARG A 172 -16.22 -18.04 -5.09
C ARG A 172 -16.67 -19.42 -5.60
N HIS A 173 -16.03 -19.90 -6.66
CA HIS A 173 -16.14 -21.29 -7.09
C HIS A 173 -15.27 -22.18 -6.21
#